data_AF-A0A3C1FKF8-F1
#
_entry.id   AF-A0A3C1FKF8-F1
#
_cell.length_a   1.000
_cell.length_b   1.000
_cell.length_c   1.000
_cell.angle_alpha   90.00
_cell.angle_beta   90.00
_cell.angle_gamma   90.00
#
_symmetry.space_group_name_H-M   'P 1'
#
loop_
_entity.id
_entity.type
_entity.pdbx_description
1 polymer ?
#
loop_
_entity_poly.entity_id
_entity_poly.type
_entity_poly.pdbx_seq_one_letter_code
_entity_poly.pdbx_strand_id
1 'polypeptide(L)' 'MGPADVLDVGRDAIYVMLQVSAPVMLVGLGVGLIIALFQALTQIQEMTLTFVPKIIAIFVSLLI' A
#
# COMPACT_ATOMS: atom_id res chain seq x y z
N MET A 1 19.20 -28.95 -6.89
CA MET A 1 17.97 -28.37 -6.32
C MET A 1 17.42 -29.37 -5.33
N GLY A 2 17.98 -29.36 -4.12
CA GLY A 2 17.49 -30.18 -3.02
C GLY A 2 16.24 -29.56 -2.39
N PRO A 3 15.50 -30.31 -1.55
CA PRO A 3 14.31 -29.79 -0.85
C PRO A 3 14.59 -28.54 0.01
N ALA A 4 15.81 -28.41 0.53
CA ALA A 4 16.26 -27.26 1.32
C ALA A 4 16.39 -25.97 0.47
N ASP A 5 16.92 -26.07 -0.77
CA ASP A 5 17.05 -24.92 -1.67
C ASP A 5 15.68 -24.30 -2.01
N VAL A 6 14.64 -25.13 -2.13
CA VAL A 6 13.27 -24.68 -2.44
C VAL A 6 12.67 -23.89 -1.27
N LEU A 7 12.97 -24.30 -0.03
CA LEU A 7 12.55 -23.60 1.18
C LEU A 7 13.23 -22.23 1.30
N ASP A 8 14.53 -22.17 1.02
CA ASP A 8 15.29 -20.92 1.07
C ASP A 8 14.81 -19.92 0.00
N VAL A 9 14.62 -20.39 -1.25
CA VAL A 9 14.03 -19.56 -2.32
C VAL A 9 12.62 -19.07 -1.98
N GLY A 10 11.80 -19.92 -1.37
CA GLY A 10 10.46 -19.54 -0.92
C GLY A 10 10.49 -18.45 0.15
N ARG A 11 11.44 -18.52 1.08
CA ARG A 11 11.64 -17.50 2.12
C ARG A 11 12.11 -16.18 1.52
N ASP A 12 13.08 -16.22 0.60
CA ASP A 12 13.58 -15.03 -0.08
C ASP A 12 12.49 -14.38 -0.93
N ALA A 13 11.67 -15.17 -1.63
CA ALA A 13 10.54 -14.65 -2.40
C ALA A 13 9.55 -13.87 -1.53
N ILE A 14 9.23 -14.38 -0.33
CA ILE A 14 8.37 -13.66 0.63
C ILE A 14 9.02 -12.35 1.07
N TYR A 15 10.32 -12.37 1.39
CA TYR A 15 11.05 -11.17 1.80
C TYR A 15 11.07 -10.09 0.70
N VAL A 16 11.31 -10.49 -0.54
CA VAL A 16 11.28 -9.60 -1.71
C VAL A 16 9.88 -9.04 -1.92
N MET A 17 8.82 -9.87 -1.87
CA MET A 17 7.44 -9.38 -1.95
C MET A 17 7.12 -8.35 -0.85
N LEU A 18 7.59 -8.59 0.37
CA LEU A 18 7.41 -7.68 1.49
C LEU A 18 8.11 -6.34 1.23
N GLN A 19 9.36 -6.36 0.77
CA GLN A 19 10.10 -5.14 0.44
C GLN A 19 9.46 -4.34 -0.68
N VAL A 20 8.95 -5.00 -1.72
CA VAL A 20 8.30 -4.34 -2.86
C VAL A 20 6.94 -3.78 -2.49
N SER A 21 6.16 -4.48 -1.66
CA SER A 21 4.82 -4.03 -1.24
C SER A 21 4.85 -3.00 -0.11
N ALA A 22 5.86 -3.02 0.76
CA ALA A 22 5.99 -2.11 1.90
C ALA A 22 5.85 -0.62 1.56
N PRO A 23 6.56 -0.04 0.56
CA PRO A 23 6.45 1.39 0.26
C PRO A 23 5.06 1.78 -0.24
N VAL A 24 4.48 0.98 -1.15
CA VAL A 24 3.12 1.19 -1.68
C VAL A 24 2.09 1.13 -0.56
N MET A 25 2.24 0.16 0.33
CA MET A 25 1.33 -0.04 1.46
C MET A 25 1.43 1.11 2.47
N LEU A 26 2.63 1.59 2.80
CA LEU A 26 2.83 2.75 3.68
C LEU A 26 2.20 4.02 3.12
N VAL A 27 2.39 4.30 1.82
CA VAL A 27 1.79 5.47 1.16
C VAL A 27 0.26 5.36 1.16
N GLY A 28 -0.28 4.20 0.78
CA GLY A 28 -1.73 3.97 0.76
C GLY A 28 -2.38 4.11 2.13
N LEU A 29 -1.69 3.65 3.18
CA LEU A 29 -2.15 3.73 4.57
C LEU A 29 -2.09 5.18 5.08
N GLY A 30 -0.99 5.90 4.85
CA GLY A 30 -0.84 7.30 5.24
C GLY A 30 -1.88 8.21 4.58
N VAL A 31 -2.04 8.10 3.26
CA VAL A 31 -3.04 8.90 2.52
C VAL A 31 -4.46 8.52 2.92
N GLY A 32 -4.75 7.23 3.07
CA GLY A 32 -6.04 6.76 3.54
C GLY A 32 -6.41 7.30 4.92
N LEU A 33 -5.46 7.32 5.85
CA LEU A 33 -5.67 7.89 7.19
C LEU A 33 -5.92 9.39 7.17
N ILE A 34 -5.13 10.16 6.41
CA ILE A 34 -5.30 11.61 6.30
C ILE A 34 -6.69 11.95 5.77
N ILE A 35 -7.13 11.27 4.71
CA ILE A 35 -8.45 11.52 4.12
C ILE A 35 -9.56 11.09 5.07
N ALA A 36 -9.43 9.92 5.72
CA ALA A 36 -10.42 9.45 6.69
C ALA A 36 -10.57 10.43 7.86
N LEU A 37 -9.47 11.01 8.34
CA LEU A 37 -9.49 12.03 9.37
C LEU A 37 -10.20 13.30 8.88
N PHE A 38 -9.91 13.74 7.66
CA PHE A 38 -10.54 14.92 7.06
C PHE A 38 -12.05 14.74 6.87
N GLN A 39 -12.49 13.56 6.41
CA GLN A 39 -13.90 13.20 6.29
C GLN A 39 -14.59 13.15 7.65
N ALA A 40 -13.94 12.61 8.67
CA ALA A 40 -14.48 12.57 10.03
C ALA A 40 -14.62 13.96 10.64
N LEU A 41 -13.60 14.83 10.50
CA LEU A 41 -13.58 16.17 11.07
C LEU A 41 -14.56 17.13 10.39
N THR A 42 -14.75 17.01 9.07
CA THR A 42 -15.65 17.89 8.30
C THR A 42 -17.07 17.34 8.15
N GLN A 43 -17.30 16.08 8.58
CA GLN A 43 -18.55 15.34 8.38
C GLN A 43 -18.94 15.15 6.89
N ILE A 44 -18.02 15.37 5.96
CA ILE A 44 -18.24 15.18 4.52
C ILE A 44 -17.89 13.73 4.16
N GLN A 45 -18.90 12.87 4.06
CA GLN A 45 -18.77 11.45 3.66
C GLN A 45 -19.06 11.24 2.17
N GLU A 46 -18.53 12.11 1.32
CA GLU A 46 -18.64 11.99 -0.13
C GLU A 46 -17.70 10.89 -0.64
N MET A 47 -18.25 9.81 -1.21
CA MET A 47 -17.45 8.70 -1.72
C MET A 47 -16.40 9.10 -2.77
N THR A 48 -16.65 10.17 -3.53
CA THR A 48 -15.75 10.65 -4.57
C THR A 48 -14.47 11.27 -4.00
N LEU A 49 -14.57 11.97 -2.85
CA LEU A 49 -13.44 12.58 -2.15
C LEU A 49 -12.48 11.55 -1.56
N THR A 50 -12.96 10.35 -1.24
CA THR A 50 -12.10 9.25 -0.78
C THR A 50 -11.38 8.57 -1.94
N PHE A 51 -12.01 8.52 -3.12
CA PHE A 51 -11.55 7.70 -4.24
C PHE A 51 -10.43 8.38 -5.04
N VAL A 52 -10.61 9.66 -5.40
CA VAL A 52 -9.69 10.38 -6.29
C VAL A 52 -8.28 10.53 -5.69
N PRO A 53 -8.11 11.04 -4.46
CA PRO A 53 -6.78 11.26 -3.92
C PRO A 53 -6.05 9.94 -3.63
N LYS A 54 -6.80 8.87 -3.29
CA LYS A 54 -6.25 7.53 -3.07
C LYS A 54 -5.68 6.92 -4.35
N ILE A 55 -6.36 7.07 -5.48
CA ILE A 55 -5.85 6.63 -6.79
C ILE A 55 -4.56 7.36 -7.15
N ILE A 56 -4.52 8.68 -6.98
CA ILE A 56 -3.33 9.49 -7.30
C ILE A 56 -2.14 9.03 -6.45
N ALA A 57 -2.35 8.80 -5.16
CA ALA A 57 -1.29 8.34 -4.26
C ALA A 57 -0.73 6.97 -4.64
N ILE A 58 -1.59 6.01 -5.02
CA ILE A 58 -1.15 4.69 -5.50
C ILE A 58 -0.41 4.81 -6.83
N PHE A 59 -0.87 5.67 -7.74
CA PHE A 59 -0.20 5.91 -9.02
C PHE A 59 1.22 6.49 -8.82
N VAL A 60 1.37 7.45 -7.91
CA VAL A 60 2.67 8.03 -7.58
C VAL A 60 3.58 7.02 -6.88
N SER A 61 3.04 6.18 -5.99
CA SER A 61 3.84 5.16 -5.29
C SER A 61 4.30 4.01 -6.18
N LEU A 62 3.65 3.79 -7.33
CA LEU A 62 4.11 2.85 -8.36
C LEU A 62 5.17 3.46 -9.29
N LEU A 63 5.23 4.79 -9.38
CA LEU A 63 6.16 5.51 -10.26
C LEU A 63 7.53 5.72 -9.60
N ILE A 64 7.58 5.69 -8.27
CA ILE A 64 8.78 5.80 -7.43
C ILE A 64 9.25 4.41 -7.04
#